data_AF-M1C560-F1
#
_entry.id   AF-M1C560-F1
#
_cell.length_a   1.000
_cell.length_b   1.000
_cell.length_c   1.000
_cell.angle_alpha   90.00
_cell.angle_beta   90.00
_cell.angle_gamma   90.00
#
_symmetry.space_group_name_H-M   'P 1'
#
loop_
_entity.id
_entity.type
_entity.pdbx_description
1 polymer ?
#
loop_
_entity_poly.entity_id
_entity_poly.type
_entity_poly.pdbx_seq_one_letter_code
_entity_poly.pdbx_strand_id
1 'polypeptide(L)'
;MDAQTGKILWTTAVPNNGRSNPVTVANGVVLAGSQNPRGPIYAINAKTGKILWSNETGATVYGGMSVSNGCFYVGHGYRSGIGVFNPNNTGGTSLFAYCVY
;
A
#
# COMPACT_ATOMS: atom_id res chain seq x y z
N MET A 1 -10.93 -11.05 6.41
CA MET A 1 -11.96 -11.45 7.37
C MET A 1 -13.00 -12.24 6.61
N ASP A 2 -13.58 -13.26 7.22
CA ASP A 2 -14.75 -13.94 6.65
C ASP A 2 -15.96 -13.00 6.71
N ALA A 3 -16.56 -12.72 5.56
CA ALA A 3 -17.59 -11.69 5.44
C ALA A 3 -18.91 -12.06 6.13
N GLN A 4 -19.17 -13.35 6.36
CA GLN A 4 -20.41 -13.83 6.97
C GLN A 4 -20.31 -13.88 8.50
N THR A 5 -19.15 -14.30 9.01
CA THR A 5 -18.94 -14.59 10.44
C THR A 5 -18.14 -13.51 11.16
N GLY A 6 -17.48 -12.61 10.43
CA GLY A 6 -16.57 -11.64 11.02
C GLY A 6 -15.25 -12.25 11.53
N LYS A 7 -15.04 -13.55 11.32
CA LYS A 7 -13.82 -14.23 11.77
C LYS A 7 -12.59 -13.69 11.03
N ILE A 8 -11.57 -13.30 11.79
CA ILE A 8 -10.28 -12.92 11.22
C ILE A 8 -9.62 -14.17 10.61
N LEU A 9 -9.29 -14.10 9.31
CA LEU A 9 -8.62 -15.20 8.59
C LEU A 9 -7.10 -15.14 8.78
N TRP A 10 -6.55 -13.93 8.74
CA TRP A 10 -5.15 -13.61 9.01
C TRP A 10 -5.02 -12.11 9.32
N THR A 11 -3.91 -11.73 9.96
CA THR A 11 -3.46 -10.36 10.11
C THR A 11 -1.99 -10.26 9.76
N THR A 12 -1.61 -9.12 9.19
CA THR A 12 -0.22 -8.82 8.86
C THR A 12 0.12 -7.49 9.47
N ALA A 13 1.12 -7.45 10.34
CA ALA A 13 1.62 -6.19 10.87
C ALA A 13 2.21 -5.37 9.72
N VAL A 14 1.87 -4.09 9.64
CA VAL A 14 2.52 -3.17 8.70
C VAL A 14 3.95 -2.97 9.18
N PRO A 15 4.97 -3.36 8.39
CA PRO A 15 6.36 -3.14 8.80
C PRO A 15 6.64 -1.64 9.02
N ASN A 16 7.57 -1.35 9.93
CA ASN A 16 8.00 0.01 10.30
C ASN A 16 6.96 0.85 11.04
N ASN A 17 6.01 0.22 11.75
CA ASN A 17 4.96 0.89 12.54
C ASN A 17 4.16 1.94 11.74
N GLY A 18 4.05 1.71 10.43
CA GLY A 18 3.29 2.58 9.54
C GLY A 18 1.78 2.39 9.73
N ARG A 19 1.00 3.34 9.22
CA ARG A 19 -0.44 3.18 9.04
C ARG A 19 -0.71 2.54 7.68
N SER A 20 -1.56 1.52 7.65
CA SER A 20 -2.11 0.98 6.40
C SER A 20 -3.12 1.94 5.80
N ASN A 21 -3.19 1.93 4.47
CA ASN A 21 -4.11 2.73 3.66
C ASN A 21 -5.04 1.80 2.87
N PRO A 22 -5.93 2.33 2.00
CA PRO A 22 -6.77 1.48 1.17
C PRO A 22 -5.94 0.43 0.43
N VAL A 23 -6.45 -0.80 0.44
CA VAL A 23 -5.80 -1.94 -0.20
C VAL A 23 -6.51 -2.28 -1.50
N THR A 24 -5.77 -2.85 -2.44
CA THR A 24 -6.29 -3.34 -3.71
C THR A 24 -6.01 -4.81 -3.84
N VAL A 25 -6.96 -5.60 -4.34
CA VAL A 25 -6.77 -7.04 -4.52
C VAL A 25 -6.86 -7.38 -6.00
N ALA A 26 -5.84 -8.08 -6.51
CA ALA A 26 -5.81 -8.60 -7.87
C ALA A 26 -5.04 -9.93 -7.91
N ASN A 27 -5.54 -10.91 -8.65
CA ASN A 27 -4.88 -12.21 -8.87
C ASN A 27 -4.35 -12.89 -7.58
N GLY A 28 -5.13 -12.83 -6.49
CA GLY A 28 -4.74 -13.44 -5.20
C GLY A 28 -3.65 -12.69 -4.43
N VAL A 29 -3.34 -11.46 -4.84
CA VAL A 29 -2.40 -10.56 -4.16
C VAL A 29 -3.15 -9.35 -3.62
N VAL A 30 -2.93 -9.03 -2.34
CA VAL A 30 -3.32 -7.78 -1.71
C VAL A 30 -2.16 -6.80 -1.82
N LEU A 31 -2.39 -5.67 -2.45
CA LEU A 31 -1.47 -4.56 -2.55
C LEU A 31 -1.81 -3.55 -1.45
N ALA A 32 -0.83 -3.22 -0.61
CA ALA A 32 -0.97 -2.25 0.46
C ALA A 32 0.15 -1.19 0.45
N GLY A 33 -0.20 0.07 0.66
CA GLY A 33 0.74 1.18 0.82
C GLY A 33 0.77 1.72 2.25
N SER A 34 1.92 2.26 2.66
CA SER A 34 2.14 2.81 4.00
C SER A 34 2.42 4.31 3.99
N GLN A 35 1.94 4.98 5.04
CA GLN A 35 2.24 6.39 5.31
C GLN A 35 3.63 6.63 5.90
N ASN A 36 4.47 5.59 6.01
CA ASN A 36 5.86 5.79 6.40
C ASN A 36 6.57 6.74 5.41
N PRO A 37 7.46 7.65 5.86
CA PRO A 37 8.13 8.64 5.00
C PRO A 37 8.85 8.04 3.77
N ARG A 38 9.33 6.80 3.87
CA ARG A 38 9.98 6.07 2.76
C ARG A 38 9.00 5.46 1.77
N GLY A 39 7.71 5.47 2.07
CA GLY A 39 6.66 5.02 1.18
C GLY A 39 6.69 3.53 0.83
N PRO A 40 6.83 2.61 1.80
CA PRO A 40 6.87 1.20 1.46
C PRO A 40 5.50 0.74 0.97
N ILE A 41 5.54 0.01 -0.15
CA ILE A 41 4.44 -0.75 -0.72
C ILE A 41 4.72 -2.24 -0.55
N TYR A 42 3.65 -3.01 -0.40
CA TYR A 42 3.71 -4.43 -0.11
C TYR A 42 2.77 -5.19 -1.04
N ALA A 43 3.25 -6.31 -1.58
CA ALA A 43 2.38 -7.37 -2.07
C ALA A 43 2.27 -8.46 -1.02
N ILE A 44 1.04 -8.84 -0.71
CA ILE A 44 0.71 -9.79 0.33
C ILE A 44 -0.12 -10.90 -0.30
N ASN A 45 0.19 -12.15 0.01
CA ASN A 45 -0.63 -13.28 -0.42
C ASN A 45 -2.02 -13.18 0.23
N ALA A 46 -3.08 -13.09 -0.57
CA ALA A 46 -4.44 -12.87 -0.06
C ALA A 46 -4.98 -14.03 0.79
N LYS A 47 -4.45 -15.25 0.60
CA LYS A 47 -4.87 -16.43 1.35
C LYS A 47 -4.15 -16.56 2.69
N THR A 48 -2.88 -16.20 2.75
CA THR A 48 -2.03 -16.47 3.92
C THR A 48 -1.61 -15.24 4.71
N GLY A 49 -1.74 -14.03 4.16
CA GLY A 49 -1.23 -12.81 4.78
C GLY A 49 0.30 -12.66 4.72
N LYS A 50 1.01 -13.58 4.04
CA LYS A 50 2.48 -13.51 3.90
C LYS A 50 2.86 -12.39 2.93
N ILE A 51 3.77 -11.51 3.34
CA ILE A 51 4.40 -10.53 2.43
C ILE A 51 5.23 -11.31 1.39
N LEU A 52 4.89 -11.11 0.12
CA LEU A 52 5.58 -11.70 -1.03
C LEU A 52 6.80 -10.87 -1.41
N TRP A 53 6.62 -9.55 -1.46
CA TRP A 53 7.68 -8.57 -1.71
C TRP A 53 7.28 -7.21 -1.14
N SER A 54 8.28 -6.34 -0.99
CA SER A 54 8.11 -4.93 -0.63
C SER A 54 9.03 -4.05 -1.45
N ASN A 55 8.62 -2.81 -1.68
CA ASN A 55 9.48 -1.79 -2.31
C ASN A 55 9.24 -0.43 -1.65
N GLU A 56 10.28 0.41 -1.56
CA GLU A 56 10.17 1.77 -1.07
C GLU A 56 10.00 2.72 -2.26
N THR A 57 8.86 3.42 -2.31
CA THR A 57 8.60 4.40 -3.36
C THR A 57 9.32 5.74 -3.12
N GLY A 58 9.86 5.97 -1.92
CA GLY A 58 10.60 7.17 -1.56
C GLY A 58 9.76 8.33 -1.02
N ALA A 59 8.43 8.18 -0.94
CA ALA A 59 7.55 9.15 -0.30
C ALA A 59 6.26 8.49 0.21
N THR A 60 5.57 9.12 1.18
CA THR A 60 4.37 8.54 1.80
C THR A 60 3.32 8.09 0.77
N VAL A 61 2.78 6.88 0.96
CA VAL A 61 1.71 6.35 0.12
C VAL A 61 0.42 6.41 0.91
N TYR A 62 -0.57 7.16 0.43
CA TYR A 62 -1.86 7.37 1.09
C TYR A 62 -3.04 6.81 0.30
N GLY A 63 -2.94 6.85 -1.03
CA GLY A 63 -3.97 6.35 -1.93
C GLY A 63 -3.96 4.82 -2.02
N GLY A 64 -5.09 4.28 -2.49
CA GLY A 64 -5.14 2.92 -2.99
C GLY A 64 -4.39 2.79 -4.32
N MET A 65 -4.16 1.54 -4.73
CA MET A 65 -3.49 1.24 -6.00
C MET A 65 -4.51 0.87 -7.06
N SER A 66 -4.28 1.25 -8.32
CA SER A 66 -5.15 0.83 -9.43
C SER A 66 -4.47 -0.31 -10.18
N VAL A 67 -5.23 -1.32 -10.61
CA VAL A 67 -4.70 -2.47 -11.36
C VAL A 67 -5.37 -2.51 -12.72
N SER A 68 -4.57 -2.61 -13.79
CA SER A 68 -5.06 -2.81 -15.15
C SER A 68 -3.99 -3.46 -16.01
N ASN A 69 -4.39 -4.35 -16.92
CA ASN A 69 -3.52 -4.99 -17.93
C ASN A 69 -2.19 -5.54 -17.37
N GLY A 70 -2.23 -6.26 -16.24
CA GLY A 70 -1.03 -6.86 -15.63
C GLY A 70 -0.12 -5.87 -14.90
N CYS A 71 -0.51 -4.59 -14.80
CA CYS A 71 0.21 -3.57 -14.07
C CYS A 71 -0.60 -3.07 -12.87
N PHE A 72 0.10 -2.67 -11.81
CA PHE A 72 -0.48 -1.82 -10.78
C PHE A 72 0.19 -0.45 -10.74
N TYR A 73 -0.62 0.56 -10.43
CA TYR A 73 -0.24 1.96 -10.45
C TYR A 73 -0.39 2.55 -9.06
N VAL A 74 0.65 3.27 -8.62
CA VAL A 74 0.68 3.91 -7.30
C VAL A 74 1.26 5.30 -7.41
N GLY A 75 0.50 6.30 -6.97
CA GLY A 75 1.00 7.64 -6.73
C GLY A 75 1.54 7.74 -5.31
N HIS A 76 2.65 8.45 -5.14
CA HIS A 76 3.16 8.76 -3.81
C HIS A 76 3.18 10.26 -3.53
N GLY A 77 3.19 10.60 -2.26
CA GLY A 77 3.39 11.95 -1.79
C GLY A 77 2.14 12.77 -1.55
N TYR A 78 2.36 13.90 -0.88
CA TYR A 78 1.34 14.84 -0.46
C TYR A 78 1.75 16.28 -0.79
N ARG A 79 0.95 17.00 -1.57
CA ARG A 79 0.92 18.47 -1.61
C ARG A 79 -0.52 18.94 -1.35
N SER A 80 -1.05 18.60 -0.18
CA SER A 80 -2.31 19.15 0.30
C SER A 80 -2.06 19.74 1.68
N GLY A 81 -2.78 20.81 2.04
CA GLY A 81 -2.61 21.56 3.29
C GLY A 81 -2.64 20.72 4.58
N ILE A 82 -3.11 19.46 4.51
CA ILE A 82 -3.02 18.49 5.62
C ILE A 82 -1.58 18.00 5.89
N GLY A 83 -0.70 17.99 4.88
CA GLY A 83 0.73 17.69 5.03
C GLY A 83 1.49 18.71 5.90
N VAL A 84 0.91 19.89 6.13
CA VAL A 84 1.44 20.91 7.04
C VAL A 84 1.27 20.53 8.51
N PHE A 85 0.27 19.69 8.85
CA PHE A 85 -0.04 19.32 10.24
C PHE A 85 0.63 18.03 10.71
N ASN A 86 1.27 17.27 9.82
CA ASN A 86 2.08 16.10 10.20
C ASN A 86 3.47 16.19 9.54
N PRO A 87 4.53 16.58 10.28
CA PRO A 87 5.86 16.78 9.73
C PRO A 87 6.51 15.50 9.18
N ASN A 88 5.92 14.33 9.47
CA ASN A 88 6.43 13.05 8.97
C ASN A 88 5.94 12.70 7.55
N ASN A 89 5.02 13.48 6.97
CA ASN A 89 4.54 13.22 5.61
C ASN A 89 5.48 13.84 4.57
N THR A 90 5.81 13.09 3.51
CA THR A 90 6.75 13.52 2.46
C THR A 90 6.00 13.85 1.16
N GLY A 91 6.40 14.94 0.51
CA GLY A 91 5.69 15.51 -0.64
C GLY A 91 6.06 14.96 -2.00
N GLY A 92 6.18 13.64 -2.14
CA GLY A 92 6.45 12.98 -3.42
C GLY A 92 5.55 13.46 -4.58
N THR A 93 6.05 13.34 -5.81
CA THR A 93 5.38 13.85 -7.03
C THR A 93 5.31 12.81 -8.15
N SER A 94 5.73 11.58 -7.89
CA SER A 94 5.84 10.53 -8.90
C SER A 94 4.63 9.59 -8.89
N LEU A 95 4.32 9.07 -10.08
CA LEU A 95 3.43 7.94 -10.31
C LEU A 95 4.28 6.76 -10.78
N PHE A 96 4.13 5.60 -10.14
CA PHE A 96 4.83 4.37 -10.51
C PHE A 96 3.88 3.40 -11.18
N ALA A 97 4.41 2.64 -12.13
CA ALA A 97 3.78 1.47 -12.70
C ALA A 97 4.67 0.26 -12.47
N TYR A 98 4.10 -0.81 -11.94
CA TYR A 98 4.76 -2.09 -11.71
C TYR A 98 3.99 -3.16 -12.47
N CYS A 99 4.64 -3.74 -13.47
CA CYS A 99 4.01 -4.67 -14.41
C CYS A 99 4.66 -6.05 -14.31
N VAL A 100 3.84 -7.09 -14.46
CA VAL A 100 4.27 -8.47 -14.68
C VAL A 100 4.06 -8.80 -16.15
N TYR A 101 5.14 -9.09 -16.86
CA TYR A 101 5.16 -9.56 -18.25
C TYR A 101 5.52 -11.04 -18.27
#